data_AF-A0A1A8TAU0-F1
#
_entry.id   AF-A0A1A8TAU0-F1
#
_cell.length_a   1.000
_cell.length_b   1.000
_cell.length_c   1.000
_cell.angle_alpha   90.00
_cell.angle_beta   90.00
_cell.angle_gamma   90.00
#
_symmetry.space_group_name_H-M   'P 1'
#
loop_
_entity.id
_entity.type
_entity.pdbx_description
1 polymer ?
#
loop_
_entity_poly.entity_id
_entity_poly.type
_entity_poly.pdbx_seq_one_letter_code
_entity_poly.pdbx_strand_id
1 'polypeptide(L)'
;MNRILLSVFCAAILSGCGTPEESADGEQTDGGTETPTTPTEPTTPTEPATPEEPEEPEEPETPTEPTTPTDPSETPDPAEYTVDAALQAPVSLTAVAANQQVVLRWNEAPNAAAYTVYYSTEEITADSDLSSLMIAVDNLESTSYISPAAYLSNGSPYYVAVVAKESLTSTSVSSFSPIKAFVPQDNGVVAQDFVQMRELNDTGTRYAATSDSHLEGCAEGDRASQGQDCSFGRDVDTIANGDDDGIAGFSLSKIGDDGSVLTADSEDWNCVLDQVTGLMWEVKSAGDSARGNALSSDLHDADDAFTWYEPTLSGSGVTEGVESHTNAPDSCFGYNGSDSFCNTSDFRARVNAAGLCGYNDWRLPTARELMSIVYYGDSFARRTTYAIDTNFFPFTADTVVDSYWTTSPYYDVSDASRAWRLYLRDTVSSGQNLGKMNNMSKGTSAGVMLVRTAHE
;
A
#
# COMPACT_ATOMS: atom_id res chain seq x y z
N MET A 1 -38.22 -19.08 57.37
CA MET A 1 -37.12 -19.40 58.30
C MET A 1 -35.86 -18.71 57.77
N ASN A 2 -35.23 -17.87 58.61
CA ASN A 2 -33.91 -17.18 58.52
C ASN A 2 -33.44 -16.63 57.16
N ARG A 3 -33.43 -15.31 56.89
CA ARG A 3 -32.57 -14.20 57.40
C ARG A 3 -31.06 -14.50 57.42
N ILE A 4 -30.27 -13.70 56.69
CA ILE A 4 -29.21 -12.80 57.20
C ILE A 4 -28.89 -11.73 56.13
N LEU A 5 -28.93 -10.47 56.56
CA LEU A 5 -28.40 -9.26 55.90
C LEU A 5 -26.91 -9.08 56.29
N LEU A 6 -26.09 -8.42 55.46
CA LEU A 6 -25.40 -7.21 55.93
C LEU A 6 -24.81 -6.36 54.79
N SER A 7 -25.01 -5.06 54.96
CA SER A 7 -24.66 -3.89 54.17
C SER A 7 -23.21 -3.42 54.43
N VAL A 8 -22.61 -2.69 53.49
CA VAL A 8 -21.48 -1.78 53.75
C VAL A 8 -21.80 -0.40 53.16
N PHE A 9 -21.53 0.62 53.98
CA PHE A 9 -21.94 2.01 53.88
C PHE A 9 -20.74 2.90 53.52
N CYS A 10 -20.98 3.98 52.78
CA CYS A 10 -20.06 5.11 52.57
C CYS A 10 -19.71 5.85 53.87
N ALA A 11 -18.51 6.44 53.94
CA ALA A 11 -18.29 7.78 54.52
C ALA A 11 -16.89 8.31 54.19
N ALA A 12 -16.86 9.56 53.70
CA ALA A 12 -15.69 10.42 53.59
C ALA A 12 -15.61 11.35 54.82
N ILE A 13 -14.41 11.70 55.30
CA ILE A 13 -14.17 12.90 56.12
C ILE A 13 -12.77 13.49 55.83
N LEU A 14 -12.74 14.82 55.70
CA LEU A 14 -11.61 15.74 55.48
C LEU A 14 -10.88 16.13 56.79
N SER A 15 -9.69 16.72 56.58
CA SER A 15 -9.04 17.83 57.32
C SER A 15 -7.96 17.54 58.39
N GLY A 16 -6.82 18.23 58.25
CA GLY A 16 -5.74 18.39 59.22
C GLY A 16 -4.57 19.22 58.62
N CYS A 17 -4.16 20.28 59.31
CA CYS A 17 -3.39 21.46 58.84
C CYS A 17 -2.05 21.60 59.59
N GLY A 18 -1.03 22.28 59.01
CA GLY A 18 0.05 22.94 59.79
C GLY A 18 1.51 22.77 59.31
N THR A 19 2.14 23.89 58.93
CA THR A 19 3.58 24.19 58.60
C THR A 19 4.35 24.70 59.87
N PRO A 20 5.58 25.31 59.88
CA PRO A 20 6.75 25.42 58.94
C PRO A 20 8.19 25.26 59.59
N GLU A 21 9.24 25.34 58.74
CA GLU A 21 10.61 25.95 58.87
C GLU A 21 11.66 25.61 59.99
N GLU A 22 12.90 25.29 59.56
CA GLU A 22 14.23 25.87 59.95
C GLU A 22 15.34 25.22 59.05
N SER A 23 16.10 25.95 58.19
CA SER A 23 17.43 26.60 58.37
C SER A 23 18.59 25.62 58.72
N ALA A 24 19.86 25.71 58.29
CA ALA A 24 20.66 26.49 57.34
C ALA A 24 22.05 25.77 57.16
N ASP A 25 22.88 26.30 56.25
CA ASP A 25 24.34 26.11 56.06
C ASP A 25 24.82 24.77 55.45
N GLY A 26 25.71 24.70 54.46
CA GLY A 26 26.56 25.69 53.80
C GLY A 26 27.88 25.02 53.44
N GLU A 27 28.20 24.86 52.15
CA GLU A 27 29.61 24.68 51.72
C GLU A 27 29.81 25.11 50.27
N GLN A 28 30.88 25.88 50.07
CA GLN A 28 31.24 26.67 48.91
C GLN A 28 32.59 26.16 48.39
N THR A 29 32.73 25.90 47.09
CA THR A 29 33.99 26.00 46.30
C THR A 29 33.56 26.21 44.82
N ASP A 30 33.79 27.39 44.23
CA ASP A 30 34.99 27.84 43.48
C ASP A 30 35.22 27.02 42.20
N GLY A 31 35.36 27.55 40.98
CA GLY A 31 35.46 28.90 40.44
C GLY A 31 35.55 28.77 38.91
N GLY A 32 35.09 29.77 38.16
CA GLY A 32 35.07 29.74 36.70
C GLY A 32 34.49 31.01 36.10
N THR A 33 35.25 32.10 36.22
CA THR A 33 34.90 33.41 35.64
C THR A 33 35.41 33.47 34.21
N GLU A 34 34.52 33.39 33.21
CA GLU A 34 34.89 33.73 31.84
C GLU A 34 34.98 35.25 31.68
N THR A 35 36.13 35.70 31.19
CA THR A 35 36.44 37.12 30.95
C THR A 35 35.88 37.51 29.57
N PRO A 36 35.13 38.61 29.43
CA PRO A 36 34.62 39.04 28.13
C PRO A 36 35.75 39.64 27.29
N THR A 37 35.98 39.10 26.10
CA THR A 37 36.97 39.60 25.14
C THR A 37 36.52 40.91 24.49
N THR A 38 37.43 41.88 24.43
CA THR A 38 37.27 43.21 23.82
C THR A 38 36.98 43.12 22.31
N PRO A 39 36.05 43.93 21.76
CA PRO A 39 35.78 43.97 20.32
C PRO A 39 36.96 44.59 19.55
N THR A 40 37.36 43.96 18.45
CA THR A 40 38.36 44.49 17.51
C THR A 40 37.84 45.69 16.71
N GLU A 41 38.67 46.72 16.57
CA GLU A 41 38.40 47.91 15.74
C GLU A 41 38.23 47.54 14.24
N PRO A 42 37.33 48.23 13.51
CA PRO A 42 37.16 48.01 12.09
C PRO A 42 38.31 48.64 11.28
N THR A 43 38.88 47.87 10.35
CA THR A 43 39.94 48.32 9.44
C THR A 43 39.41 49.27 8.36
N THR A 44 40.18 50.32 8.07
CA THR A 44 39.90 51.32 7.03
C THR A 44 39.84 50.70 5.63
N PRO A 45 38.86 51.06 4.76
CA PRO A 45 38.77 50.52 3.41
C PRO A 45 39.93 51.01 2.52
N THR A 46 40.49 50.09 1.73
CA THR A 46 41.51 50.38 0.73
C THR A 46 40.90 51.10 -0.48
N GLU A 47 41.59 52.12 -1.00
CA GLU A 47 41.20 52.91 -2.17
C GLU A 47 41.15 52.03 -3.45
N PRO A 48 40.14 52.18 -4.34
CA PRO A 48 40.05 51.36 -5.54
C PRO A 48 41.15 51.71 -6.55
N ALA A 49 41.78 50.70 -7.15
CA ALA A 49 42.72 50.90 -8.24
C ALA A 49 42.01 51.47 -9.49
N THR A 50 42.70 52.38 -10.18
CA THR A 50 42.27 52.99 -11.44
C THR A 50 42.12 51.93 -12.53
N PRO A 51 41.04 51.92 -13.33
CA PRO A 51 40.84 50.90 -14.37
C PRO A 51 41.86 51.06 -15.49
N GLU A 52 42.40 49.94 -15.98
CA GLU A 52 43.20 49.91 -17.20
C GLU A 52 42.31 50.11 -18.45
N GLU A 53 42.88 50.75 -19.46
CA GLU A 53 42.22 51.11 -20.73
C GLU A 53 41.92 49.84 -21.55
N PRO A 54 40.73 49.71 -22.19
CA PRO A 54 40.36 48.49 -22.89
C PRO A 54 41.15 48.32 -24.20
N GLU A 55 41.57 47.10 -24.48
CA GLU A 55 42.17 46.76 -25.78
C GLU A 55 41.13 46.82 -26.92
N GLU A 56 41.59 47.21 -28.11
CA GLU A 56 40.79 47.38 -29.32
C GLU A 56 40.25 46.02 -29.83
N PRO A 57 38.95 45.90 -30.15
CA PRO A 57 38.35 44.61 -30.49
C PRO A 57 38.77 44.13 -31.89
N GLU A 58 39.06 42.83 -32.02
CA GLU A 58 39.30 42.19 -33.32
C GLU A 58 38.04 42.16 -34.19
N GLU A 59 38.21 42.28 -35.51
CA GLU A 59 37.12 42.24 -36.50
C GLU A 59 36.35 40.91 -36.46
N PRO A 60 35.01 40.94 -36.60
CA PRO A 60 34.20 39.73 -36.49
C PRO A 60 34.37 38.82 -37.70
N GLU A 61 34.62 37.53 -37.45
CA GLU A 61 34.56 36.52 -38.50
C GLU A 61 33.14 36.39 -39.06
N THR A 62 33.05 36.11 -40.37
CA THR A 62 31.79 35.99 -41.09
C THR A 62 31.02 34.76 -40.60
N PRO A 63 29.74 34.86 -40.21
CA PRO A 63 29.00 33.71 -39.70
C PRO A 63 28.86 32.64 -40.77
N THR A 64 29.26 31.41 -40.45
CA THR A 64 28.82 30.23 -41.21
C THR A 64 27.31 30.13 -41.15
N GLU A 65 26.66 29.82 -42.27
CA GLU A 65 25.21 29.61 -42.32
C GLU A 65 24.78 28.63 -41.22
N PRO A 66 23.74 28.96 -40.44
CA PRO A 66 23.25 28.07 -39.42
C PRO A 66 22.74 26.79 -40.10
N THR A 67 23.30 25.65 -39.72
CA THR A 67 22.65 24.37 -39.97
C THR A 67 21.27 24.44 -39.34
N THR A 68 20.23 24.13 -40.12
CA THR A 68 18.86 23.98 -39.64
C THR A 68 18.86 23.21 -38.32
N PRO A 69 18.28 23.74 -37.24
CA PRO A 69 18.14 22.98 -36.00
C PRO A 69 17.40 21.68 -36.31
N THR A 70 17.93 20.54 -35.89
CA THR A 70 17.12 19.33 -35.74
C THR A 70 15.98 19.66 -34.79
N ASP A 71 14.76 19.47 -35.26
CA ASP A 71 13.52 19.71 -34.52
C ASP A 71 13.55 18.95 -33.18
N PRO A 72 13.51 19.64 -32.02
CA PRO A 72 13.34 18.94 -30.76
C PRO A 72 11.85 18.56 -30.64
N SER A 73 11.59 17.25 -30.54
CA SER A 73 10.30 16.65 -30.12
C SER A 73 9.27 16.33 -31.21
N GLU A 74 9.63 15.54 -32.22
CA GLU A 74 8.63 14.59 -32.75
C GLU A 74 8.59 13.40 -31.79
N THR A 75 7.42 13.10 -31.22
CA THR A 75 7.23 11.87 -30.45
C THR A 75 7.50 10.69 -31.39
N PRO A 76 8.39 9.75 -31.02
CA PRO A 76 8.75 8.63 -31.89
C PRO A 76 7.51 7.83 -32.30
N ASP A 77 7.55 7.23 -33.49
CA ASP A 77 6.49 6.35 -33.94
C ASP A 77 6.44 5.11 -33.03
N PRO A 78 5.24 4.67 -32.59
CA PRO A 78 5.06 3.41 -31.87
C PRO A 78 5.82 2.22 -32.49
N ALA A 79 5.99 2.17 -33.81
CA ALA A 79 6.72 1.13 -34.54
C ALA A 79 8.25 1.11 -34.27
N GLU A 80 8.81 2.16 -33.65
CA GLU A 80 10.24 2.21 -33.30
C GLU A 80 10.56 1.46 -31.99
N TYR A 81 9.54 1.11 -31.21
CA TYR A 81 9.70 0.45 -29.92
C TYR A 81 9.76 -1.07 -30.02
N THR A 82 10.56 -1.67 -29.15
CA THR A 82 10.72 -3.13 -29.04
C THR A 82 10.52 -3.56 -27.60
N VAL A 83 9.72 -4.61 -27.38
CA VAL A 83 9.46 -5.14 -26.04
C VAL A 83 10.67 -5.96 -25.58
N ASP A 84 11.23 -5.60 -24.43
CA ASP A 84 12.23 -6.36 -23.70
C ASP A 84 11.58 -7.03 -22.49
N ALA A 85 11.53 -8.36 -22.52
CA ALA A 85 10.95 -9.17 -21.45
C ALA A 85 11.73 -9.10 -20.12
N ALA A 86 12.96 -8.59 -20.13
CA ALA A 86 13.74 -8.34 -18.91
C ALA A 86 13.30 -7.07 -18.18
N LEU A 87 12.61 -6.14 -18.87
CA LEU A 87 12.10 -4.91 -18.26
C LEU A 87 10.75 -5.15 -17.60
N GLN A 88 10.67 -4.81 -16.33
CA GLN A 88 9.43 -4.93 -15.58
C GLN A 88 8.41 -3.89 -16.03
N ALA A 89 7.20 -4.34 -16.35
CA ALA A 89 6.10 -3.44 -16.67
C ALA A 89 5.67 -2.61 -15.46
N PRO A 90 5.20 -1.37 -15.68
CA PRO A 90 4.52 -0.61 -14.64
C PRO A 90 3.32 -1.40 -14.12
N VAL A 91 3.10 -1.36 -12.81
CA VAL A 91 1.94 -2.00 -12.18
C VAL A 91 1.00 -0.97 -11.61
N SER A 92 -0.20 -1.41 -11.27
CA SER A 92 -1.23 -0.60 -10.64
C SER A 92 -1.59 0.64 -11.46
N LEU A 93 -1.63 0.48 -12.79
CA LEU A 93 -2.15 1.50 -13.66
C LEU A 93 -3.62 1.74 -13.29
N THR A 94 -3.95 2.95 -12.84
CA THR A 94 -5.32 3.42 -12.68
C THR A 94 -5.66 4.42 -13.77
N ALA A 95 -6.93 4.48 -14.15
CA ALA A 95 -7.45 5.39 -15.17
C ALA A 95 -8.76 6.00 -14.70
N VAL A 96 -8.71 7.24 -14.21
CA VAL A 96 -9.87 7.97 -13.72
C VAL A 96 -10.38 8.90 -14.82
N ALA A 97 -11.55 8.57 -15.36
CA ALA A 97 -12.23 9.36 -16.37
C ALA A 97 -12.74 10.70 -15.80
N ALA A 98 -12.48 11.78 -16.53
CA ALA A 98 -13.05 13.10 -16.31
C ALA A 98 -13.72 13.61 -17.61
N ASN A 99 -14.30 14.81 -17.59
CA ASN A 99 -14.91 15.38 -18.80
C ASN A 99 -13.85 15.58 -19.90
N GLN A 100 -13.95 14.78 -20.97
CA GLN A 100 -13.05 14.78 -22.13
C GLN A 100 -11.54 14.60 -21.78
N GLN A 101 -11.27 14.02 -20.62
CA GLN A 101 -9.92 13.82 -20.09
C GLN A 101 -9.83 12.51 -19.30
N VAL A 102 -8.60 12.09 -19.02
CA VAL A 102 -8.32 11.01 -18.08
C VAL A 102 -7.12 11.38 -17.21
N VAL A 103 -7.14 10.90 -15.98
CA VAL A 103 -6.00 10.92 -15.07
C VAL A 103 -5.50 9.51 -14.90
N LEU A 104 -4.23 9.31 -15.24
CA LEU A 104 -3.54 8.04 -15.10
C LEU A 104 -2.53 8.11 -13.97
N ARG A 105 -2.37 6.99 -13.27
CA ARG A 105 -1.28 6.79 -12.31
C ARG A 105 -0.84 5.35 -12.30
N TRP A 106 0.42 5.13 -11.96
CA TRP A 106 0.99 3.80 -11.77
C TRP A 106 2.05 3.85 -10.68
N ASN A 107 2.56 2.69 -10.29
CA ASN A 107 3.74 2.61 -9.44
C ASN A 107 5.02 2.70 -10.27
N GLU A 108 6.07 3.24 -9.68
CA GLU A 108 7.38 3.29 -10.33
C GLU A 108 7.84 1.88 -10.69
N ALA A 109 8.31 1.65 -11.92
CA ALA A 109 8.87 0.36 -12.32
C ALA A 109 10.37 0.31 -11.96
N PRO A 110 10.89 -0.82 -11.45
CA PRO A 110 12.31 -0.95 -11.12
C PRO A 110 13.20 -0.66 -12.32
N ASN A 111 14.25 0.13 -12.11
CA ASN A 111 15.21 0.57 -13.14
C ASN A 111 14.59 1.41 -14.28
N ALA A 112 13.32 1.84 -14.16
CA ALA A 112 12.71 2.73 -15.13
C ALA A 112 13.13 4.19 -14.87
N ALA A 113 13.62 4.85 -15.90
CA ALA A 113 13.89 6.30 -15.88
C ALA A 113 12.76 7.09 -16.56
N ALA A 114 11.94 6.46 -17.39
CA ALA A 114 10.83 7.12 -18.07
C ALA A 114 9.72 6.13 -18.47
N TYR A 115 8.58 6.67 -18.87
CA TYR A 115 7.42 5.92 -19.33
C TYR A 115 6.87 6.44 -20.66
N THR A 116 6.25 5.54 -21.42
CA THR A 116 5.44 5.87 -22.59
C THR A 116 4.01 5.43 -22.34
N VAL A 117 3.06 6.32 -22.62
CA VAL A 117 1.62 6.05 -22.45
C VAL A 117 0.99 5.84 -23.81
N TYR A 118 0.32 4.69 -24.00
CA TYR A 118 -0.35 4.30 -25.25
C TYR A 118 -1.86 4.28 -25.10
N TYR A 119 -2.57 4.84 -26.07
CA TYR A 119 -4.04 4.89 -26.14
C TYR A 119 -4.54 4.14 -27.38
N SER A 120 -5.75 3.59 -27.26
CA SER A 120 -6.52 3.03 -28.38
C SER A 120 -8.02 3.21 -28.16
N THR A 121 -8.78 3.31 -29.24
CA THR A 121 -10.26 3.20 -29.23
C THR A 121 -10.73 1.77 -29.46
N GLU A 122 -9.81 0.87 -29.79
CA GLU A 122 -10.02 -0.58 -29.86
C GLU A 122 -9.36 -1.23 -28.65
N GLU A 123 -9.83 -2.43 -28.28
CA GLU A 123 -9.30 -3.16 -27.14
C GLU A 123 -7.79 -3.45 -27.30
N ILE A 124 -7.02 -3.05 -26.29
CA ILE A 124 -5.61 -3.43 -26.16
C ILE A 124 -5.57 -4.76 -25.40
N THR A 125 -4.81 -5.72 -25.89
CA THR A 125 -4.51 -6.98 -25.22
C THR A 125 -3.01 -7.10 -24.97
N ALA A 126 -2.58 -8.07 -24.16
CA ALA A 126 -1.16 -8.32 -23.92
C ALA A 126 -0.36 -8.61 -25.21
N ASP A 127 -1.04 -9.07 -26.26
CA ASP A 127 -0.46 -9.41 -27.58
C ASP A 127 -0.60 -8.28 -28.60
N SER A 128 -1.18 -7.13 -28.24
CA SER A 128 -1.33 -5.99 -29.16
C SER A 128 0.02 -5.46 -29.62
N ASP A 129 0.15 -5.22 -30.93
CA ASP A 129 1.35 -4.64 -31.52
C ASP A 129 1.45 -3.14 -31.18
N LEU A 130 2.58 -2.72 -30.62
CA LEU A 130 2.85 -1.31 -30.29
C LEU A 130 2.62 -0.39 -31.51
N SER A 131 2.99 -0.83 -32.72
CA SER A 131 2.83 -0.06 -33.96
C SER A 131 1.39 0.31 -34.32
N SER A 132 0.40 -0.36 -33.71
CA SER A 132 -1.02 -0.09 -33.93
C SER A 132 -1.61 0.92 -32.94
N LEU A 133 -0.86 1.29 -31.90
CA LEU A 133 -1.33 2.10 -30.79
C LEU A 133 -0.88 3.55 -30.93
N MET A 134 -1.64 4.49 -30.39
CA MET A 134 -1.25 5.90 -30.39
C MET A 134 -0.44 6.24 -29.15
N ILE A 135 0.72 6.87 -29.29
CA ILE A 135 1.46 7.44 -28.16
C ILE A 135 0.75 8.72 -27.70
N ALA A 136 0.26 8.72 -26.47
CA ALA A 136 -0.34 9.88 -25.83
C ALA A 136 0.71 10.81 -25.22
N VAL A 137 1.76 10.23 -24.63
CA VAL A 137 2.94 10.94 -24.15
C VAL A 137 4.12 9.97 -24.13
N ASP A 138 5.31 10.47 -24.45
CA ASP A 138 6.56 9.72 -24.37
C ASP A 138 7.56 10.43 -23.45
N ASN A 139 8.53 9.66 -22.94
CA ASN A 139 9.60 10.13 -22.06
C ASN A 139 9.11 10.82 -20.79
N LEU A 140 8.00 10.32 -20.24
CA LEU A 140 7.44 10.85 -19.01
C LEU A 140 8.25 10.34 -17.81
N GLU A 141 8.89 11.25 -17.07
CA GLU A 141 9.67 10.92 -15.86
C GLU A 141 8.80 10.82 -14.58
N SER A 142 7.49 11.04 -14.71
CA SER A 142 6.51 10.96 -13.62
C SER A 142 5.70 9.68 -13.70
N THR A 143 5.20 9.20 -12.56
CA THR A 143 4.27 8.06 -12.47
C THR A 143 2.80 8.48 -12.53
N SER A 144 2.54 9.67 -13.07
CA SER A 144 1.19 10.19 -13.28
C SER A 144 1.11 11.01 -14.56
N TYR A 145 -0.04 10.93 -15.23
CA TYR A 145 -0.32 11.65 -16.46
C TYR A 145 -1.77 12.14 -16.47
N ILE A 146 -1.96 13.40 -16.88
CA ILE A 146 -3.30 13.95 -17.16
C ILE A 146 -3.33 14.25 -18.64
N SER A 147 -4.29 13.68 -19.36
CA SER A 147 -4.43 13.99 -20.78
C SER A 147 -4.73 15.49 -20.99
N PRO A 148 -4.33 16.10 -22.11
CA PRO A 148 -4.71 17.46 -22.44
C PRO A 148 -6.23 17.69 -22.36
N ALA A 149 -6.65 18.94 -22.14
CA ALA A 149 -8.07 19.29 -22.11
C ALA A 149 -8.73 19.06 -23.47
N ALA A 150 -9.94 18.50 -23.48
CA ALA A 150 -10.68 18.14 -24.69
C ALA A 150 -9.95 17.12 -25.60
N TYR A 151 -9.05 16.32 -25.04
CA TYR A 151 -8.30 15.30 -25.79
C TYR A 151 -9.16 14.09 -26.16
N LEU A 152 -10.15 13.77 -25.33
CA LEU A 152 -11.01 12.58 -25.47
C LEU A 152 -12.47 12.95 -25.72
N SER A 153 -13.23 12.03 -26.31
CA SER A 153 -14.67 12.22 -26.51
C SER A 153 -15.48 11.56 -25.39
N ASN A 154 -16.42 12.29 -24.81
CA ASN A 154 -17.32 11.71 -23.81
C ASN A 154 -18.21 10.62 -24.40
N GLY A 155 -18.50 9.59 -23.60
CA GLY A 155 -19.33 8.45 -23.98
C GLY A 155 -18.65 7.44 -24.92
N SER A 156 -17.40 7.67 -25.32
CA SER A 156 -16.61 6.72 -26.13
C SER A 156 -15.65 5.93 -25.23
N PRO A 157 -15.54 4.60 -25.38
CA PRO A 157 -14.57 3.82 -24.64
C PRO A 157 -13.15 4.06 -25.18
N TYR A 158 -12.20 4.10 -24.27
CA TYR A 158 -10.77 4.17 -24.54
C TYR A 158 -10.05 3.10 -23.73
N TYR A 159 -8.97 2.58 -24.30
CA TYR A 159 -8.05 1.65 -23.67
C TYR A 159 -6.69 2.33 -23.53
N VAL A 160 -6.04 2.10 -22.39
CA VAL A 160 -4.75 2.69 -22.05
C VAL A 160 -3.82 1.65 -21.45
N ALA A 161 -2.55 1.73 -21.87
CA ALA A 161 -1.45 0.99 -21.27
C ALA A 161 -0.23 1.90 -21.12
N VAL A 162 0.63 1.57 -20.16
CA VAL A 162 1.90 2.27 -19.93
C VAL A 162 3.03 1.25 -20.02
N VAL A 163 4.15 1.65 -20.60
CA VAL A 163 5.39 0.87 -20.62
C VAL A 163 6.52 1.65 -19.98
N ALA A 164 7.47 0.94 -19.38
CA ALA A 164 8.66 1.49 -18.75
C ALA A 164 9.86 1.50 -19.70
N LYS A 165 10.78 2.46 -19.49
CA LYS A 165 12.03 2.65 -20.24
C LYS A 165 13.19 2.85 -19.28
N GLU A 166 14.35 2.25 -19.55
CA GLU A 166 15.57 2.46 -18.74
C GLU A 166 16.19 3.86 -18.89
N SER A 167 15.84 4.59 -19.96
CA SER A 167 16.29 5.96 -20.22
C SER A 167 15.33 6.70 -21.14
N LEU A 168 15.38 8.04 -21.16
CA LEU A 168 14.58 8.88 -22.06
C LEU A 168 14.88 8.65 -23.55
N THR A 169 15.95 7.94 -23.90
CA THR A 169 16.32 7.65 -25.30
C THR A 169 16.18 6.18 -25.65
N SER A 170 15.79 5.32 -24.69
CA SER A 170 15.61 3.89 -24.96
C SER A 170 14.49 3.68 -25.96
N THR A 171 14.69 2.78 -26.91
CA THR A 171 13.60 2.23 -27.75
C THR A 171 13.22 0.80 -27.33
N SER A 172 13.92 0.25 -26.35
CA SER A 172 13.49 -0.95 -25.64
C SER A 172 12.58 -0.56 -24.48
N VAL A 173 11.40 -1.18 -24.43
CA VAL A 173 10.34 -0.92 -23.45
C VAL A 173 9.94 -2.21 -22.75
N SER A 174 9.37 -2.11 -21.55
CA SER A 174 8.72 -3.25 -20.90
C SER A 174 7.51 -3.77 -21.69
N SER A 175 6.96 -4.91 -21.27
CA SER A 175 5.58 -5.25 -21.63
C SER A 175 4.60 -4.19 -21.12
N PHE A 176 3.35 -4.25 -21.58
CA PHE A 176 2.30 -3.37 -21.08
C PHE A 176 2.10 -3.54 -19.57
N SER A 177 1.83 -2.42 -18.90
CA SER A 177 1.10 -2.43 -17.64
C SER A 177 -0.24 -3.16 -17.80
N PRO A 178 -0.93 -3.48 -16.68
CA PRO A 178 -2.33 -3.86 -16.77
C PRO A 178 -3.10 -2.84 -17.62
N ILE A 179 -3.73 -3.32 -18.68
CA ILE A 179 -4.49 -2.46 -19.60
C ILE A 179 -5.75 -2.01 -18.86
N LYS A 180 -6.00 -0.70 -18.89
CA LYS A 180 -7.23 -0.14 -18.33
C LYS A 180 -8.11 0.38 -19.45
N ALA A 181 -9.41 0.17 -19.31
CA ALA A 181 -10.39 0.80 -20.17
C ALA A 181 -11.26 1.74 -19.35
N PHE A 182 -11.71 2.82 -19.97
CA PHE A 182 -12.47 3.87 -19.30
C PHE A 182 -13.33 4.64 -20.32
N VAL A 183 -14.36 5.33 -19.82
CA VAL A 183 -15.27 6.15 -20.64
C VAL A 183 -15.37 7.56 -20.06
N PRO A 184 -14.81 8.60 -20.71
CA PRO A 184 -14.99 9.99 -20.31
C PRO A 184 -16.47 10.40 -20.23
N GLN A 185 -16.84 11.20 -19.23
CA GLN A 185 -18.24 11.62 -19.01
C GLN A 185 -18.32 13.12 -18.66
N ASP A 186 -19.41 13.77 -19.08
CA ASP A 186 -19.74 15.13 -18.65
C ASP A 186 -20.54 15.11 -17.34
N ASN A 187 -19.86 14.82 -16.24
CA ASN A 187 -20.44 14.69 -14.89
C ASN A 187 -19.92 15.77 -13.92
N GLY A 188 -19.26 16.81 -14.42
CA GLY A 188 -18.71 17.90 -13.60
C GLY A 188 -17.43 17.54 -12.83
N VAL A 189 -16.84 16.37 -13.09
CA VAL A 189 -15.57 15.90 -12.51
C VAL A 189 -14.39 16.66 -13.15
N VAL A 190 -13.54 17.26 -12.30
CA VAL A 190 -12.36 18.04 -12.73
C VAL A 190 -11.11 17.18 -12.59
N ALA A 191 -10.41 16.90 -13.70
CA ALA A 191 -9.22 16.04 -13.72
C ALA A 191 -8.13 16.47 -12.70
N GLN A 192 -7.95 17.78 -12.49
CA GLN A 192 -6.95 18.32 -11.58
C GLN A 192 -7.19 17.95 -10.10
N ASP A 193 -8.43 17.67 -9.70
CA ASP A 193 -8.75 17.29 -8.32
C ASP A 193 -8.25 15.85 -8.01
N PHE A 194 -8.00 15.06 -9.05
CA PHE A 194 -7.57 13.66 -8.94
C PHE A 194 -6.06 13.50 -9.09
N VAL A 195 -5.26 14.56 -8.93
CA VAL A 195 -3.79 14.48 -8.99
C VAL A 195 -3.16 14.05 -7.66
N GLN A 196 -3.91 14.14 -6.56
CA GLN A 196 -3.46 13.73 -5.22
C GLN A 196 -4.22 12.53 -4.62
N MET A 197 -5.35 12.11 -5.21
CA MET A 197 -6.14 10.95 -4.78
C MET A 197 -5.38 9.62 -4.99
N ARG A 198 -5.05 8.89 -3.94
CA ARG A 198 -4.72 7.45 -4.06
C ARG A 198 -6.02 6.66 -4.04
N GLU A 199 -6.20 5.73 -4.95
CA GLU A 199 -7.38 4.87 -4.95
C GLU A 199 -7.35 3.95 -3.72
N LEU A 200 -8.47 3.89 -3.02
CA LEU A 200 -8.72 2.83 -2.07
C LEU A 200 -9.26 1.63 -2.85
N ASN A 201 -8.98 0.44 -2.33
CA ASN A 201 -9.68 -0.73 -2.84
C ASN A 201 -11.19 -0.59 -2.58
N ASP A 202 -11.97 -1.33 -3.35
CA ASP A 202 -13.41 -1.36 -3.22
C ASP A 202 -13.76 -2.04 -1.89
N THR A 203 -14.97 -1.83 -1.38
CA THR A 203 -15.42 -2.63 -0.23
C THR A 203 -15.97 -3.99 -0.68
N GLY A 204 -16.25 -4.13 -1.98
CA GLY A 204 -16.91 -5.28 -2.59
C GLY A 204 -18.42 -5.31 -2.35
N THR A 205 -19.00 -4.27 -1.73
CA THR A 205 -20.40 -4.28 -1.31
C THR A 205 -21.34 -4.02 -2.49
N ARG A 206 -21.84 -5.11 -3.08
CA ARG A 206 -22.82 -5.06 -4.18
C ARG A 206 -24.27 -4.85 -3.74
N TYR A 207 -24.58 -4.99 -2.45
CA TYR A 207 -25.96 -4.91 -1.94
C TYR A 207 -26.31 -3.49 -1.52
N ALA A 208 -27.58 -3.12 -1.71
CA ALA A 208 -28.11 -1.84 -1.27
C ALA A 208 -29.24 -2.03 -0.26
N ALA A 209 -29.36 -1.10 0.69
CA ALA A 209 -30.59 -0.90 1.46
C ALA A 209 -31.46 0.18 0.81
N THR A 210 -32.78 -0.02 0.77
CA THR A 210 -33.78 1.02 0.47
C THR A 210 -34.48 1.44 1.76
N SER A 211 -35.46 2.35 1.69
CA SER A 211 -36.33 2.64 2.82
C SER A 211 -37.10 1.43 3.36
N ASP A 212 -37.31 0.39 2.54
CA ASP A 212 -38.26 -0.70 2.84
C ASP A 212 -37.69 -2.12 2.65
N SER A 213 -36.54 -2.29 2.00
CA SER A 213 -35.97 -3.59 1.63
C SER A 213 -34.44 -3.59 1.48
N HIS A 214 -33.85 -4.77 1.33
CA HIS A 214 -32.49 -4.94 0.79
C HIS A 214 -32.57 -5.43 -0.66
N LEU A 215 -31.72 -4.89 -1.53
CA LEU A 215 -31.64 -5.19 -2.95
C LEU A 215 -30.26 -5.75 -3.31
N GLU A 216 -30.22 -6.60 -4.34
CA GLU A 216 -28.99 -7.00 -5.02
C GLU A 216 -28.65 -5.89 -6.02
N GLY A 217 -27.84 -4.92 -5.61
CA GLY A 217 -27.48 -3.75 -6.41
C GLY A 217 -28.26 -2.48 -6.07
N CYS A 218 -27.68 -1.36 -6.53
CA CYS A 218 -28.22 -0.02 -6.32
C CYS A 218 -29.16 0.46 -7.45
N ALA A 219 -29.24 -0.26 -8.57
CA ALA A 219 -29.90 0.21 -9.79
C ALA A 219 -31.44 0.34 -9.66
N GLU A 220 -32.09 -0.54 -8.90
CA GLU A 220 -33.56 -0.60 -8.81
C GLU A 220 -34.13 0.09 -7.55
N GLY A 221 -33.28 0.71 -6.72
CA GLY A 221 -33.71 1.23 -5.42
C GLY A 221 -34.06 2.71 -5.39
N ASP A 222 -34.48 3.16 -4.21
CA ASP A 222 -34.82 4.54 -3.92
C ASP A 222 -33.58 5.42 -3.70
N ARG A 223 -33.78 6.67 -3.27
CA ARG A 223 -32.69 7.60 -2.99
C ARG A 223 -31.69 7.07 -1.94
N ALA A 224 -32.11 6.21 -1.01
CA ALA A 224 -31.20 5.65 -0.03
C ALA A 224 -30.19 4.70 -0.69
N SER A 225 -30.66 3.86 -1.63
CA SER A 225 -29.77 2.96 -2.38
C SER A 225 -28.79 3.70 -3.30
N GLN A 226 -29.23 4.79 -3.94
CA GLN A 226 -28.41 5.59 -4.87
C GLN A 226 -27.26 6.36 -4.20
N GLY A 227 -27.22 6.37 -2.87
CA GLY A 227 -26.15 6.98 -2.07
C GLY A 227 -25.21 5.98 -1.40
N GLN A 228 -25.31 4.69 -1.75
CA GLN A 228 -24.51 3.61 -1.19
C GLN A 228 -23.41 3.15 -2.16
N ASP A 229 -22.49 2.34 -1.63
CA ASP A 229 -21.27 1.86 -2.28
C ASP A 229 -21.50 1.42 -3.73
N CYS A 230 -22.46 0.51 -3.95
CA CYS A 230 -22.82 -0.03 -5.27
C CYS A 230 -23.32 0.97 -6.33
N SER A 231 -23.41 2.28 -6.01
CA SER A 231 -23.76 3.34 -6.97
C SER A 231 -22.56 4.14 -7.45
N PHE A 232 -21.35 3.89 -6.93
CA PHE A 232 -20.16 4.69 -7.17
C PHE A 232 -18.94 3.82 -7.46
N GLY A 233 -17.83 4.47 -7.81
CA GLY A 233 -16.55 3.79 -7.96
C GLY A 233 -16.60 2.69 -9.02
N ARG A 234 -15.93 1.57 -8.73
CA ARG A 234 -15.82 0.46 -9.66
C ARG A 234 -17.11 -0.35 -9.76
N ASP A 235 -18.02 -0.29 -8.78
CA ASP A 235 -19.31 -0.98 -8.85
C ASP A 235 -20.21 -0.56 -10.03
N VAL A 236 -20.06 0.67 -10.54
CA VAL A 236 -20.83 1.17 -11.70
C VAL A 236 -20.00 1.26 -12.98
N ASP A 237 -18.73 0.86 -12.91
CA ASP A 237 -17.86 0.78 -14.08
C ASP A 237 -18.09 -0.55 -14.79
N THR A 238 -18.68 -0.51 -15.99
CA THR A 238 -19.00 -1.72 -16.76
C THR A 238 -17.77 -2.52 -17.22
N ILE A 239 -16.57 -1.96 -17.07
CA ILE A 239 -15.31 -2.59 -17.43
C ILE A 239 -14.58 -3.04 -16.17
N ALA A 240 -14.48 -2.18 -15.15
CA ALA A 240 -13.74 -2.48 -13.93
C ALA A 240 -14.54 -3.25 -12.86
N ASN A 241 -15.85 -3.47 -13.03
CA ASN A 241 -16.68 -4.32 -12.16
C ASN A 241 -16.70 -5.81 -12.58
N GLY A 242 -15.83 -6.22 -13.51
CA GLY A 242 -15.66 -7.64 -13.81
C GLY A 242 -15.18 -8.41 -12.56
N ASP A 243 -15.49 -9.70 -12.50
CA ASP A 243 -14.98 -10.59 -11.44
C ASP A 243 -13.73 -11.37 -11.89
N ASP A 244 -13.24 -11.11 -13.10
CA ASP A 244 -12.18 -11.89 -13.77
C ASP A 244 -10.81 -11.69 -13.11
N ASP A 245 -10.51 -10.47 -12.67
CA ASP A 245 -9.29 -10.10 -11.97
C ASP A 245 -9.52 -9.82 -10.48
N GLY A 246 -10.66 -10.24 -9.92
CA GLY A 246 -10.97 -10.02 -8.51
C GLY A 246 -12.46 -9.72 -8.32
N ILE A 247 -13.06 -10.28 -7.28
CA ILE A 247 -14.50 -10.14 -7.06
C ILE A 247 -14.90 -8.69 -6.79
N ALA A 248 -16.07 -8.24 -7.26
CA ALA A 248 -16.72 -7.02 -6.76
C ALA A 248 -15.84 -5.76 -6.75
N GLY A 249 -15.14 -5.50 -7.85
CA GLY A 249 -14.31 -4.31 -7.99
C GLY A 249 -12.95 -4.41 -7.28
N PHE A 250 -12.58 -5.57 -6.73
CA PHE A 250 -11.17 -5.89 -6.50
C PHE A 250 -10.46 -6.08 -7.85
N SER A 251 -9.23 -5.59 -7.99
CA SER A 251 -8.39 -5.81 -9.19
C SER A 251 -7.03 -6.32 -8.73
N LEU A 252 -6.81 -7.60 -8.94
CA LEU A 252 -5.78 -8.47 -8.37
C LEU A 252 -5.08 -9.24 -9.50
N SER A 253 -3.79 -9.45 -9.37
CA SER A 253 -3.02 -10.27 -10.30
C SER A 253 -2.20 -11.29 -9.54
N LYS A 254 -2.20 -12.53 -10.04
CA LYS A 254 -1.36 -13.61 -9.51
C LYS A 254 0.09 -13.38 -9.90
N ILE A 255 1.00 -13.59 -8.95
CA ILE A 255 2.44 -13.40 -9.12
C ILE A 255 3.16 -14.70 -8.77
N GLY A 256 4.04 -15.15 -9.66
CA GLY A 256 4.87 -16.34 -9.47
C GLY A 256 6.00 -16.13 -8.48
N ASP A 257 6.67 -17.23 -8.11
CA ASP A 257 7.82 -17.21 -7.18
C ASP A 257 9.03 -16.40 -7.70
N ASP A 258 9.12 -16.19 -9.01
CA ASP A 258 10.14 -15.36 -9.65
C ASP A 258 9.73 -13.88 -9.80
N GLY A 259 8.54 -13.51 -9.32
CA GLY A 259 7.99 -12.16 -9.42
C GLY A 259 7.27 -11.86 -10.75
N SER A 260 7.15 -12.85 -11.65
CA SER A 260 6.43 -12.70 -12.91
C SER A 260 4.91 -12.58 -12.69
N VAL A 261 4.25 -11.78 -13.53
CA VAL A 261 2.78 -11.70 -13.56
C VAL A 261 2.23 -12.93 -14.27
N LEU A 262 1.27 -13.59 -13.63
CA LEU A 262 0.62 -14.79 -14.12
C LEU A 262 -0.79 -14.49 -14.62
N THR A 263 -1.35 -15.41 -15.40
CA THR A 263 -2.74 -15.33 -15.84
C THR A 263 -3.70 -15.62 -14.69
N ALA A 264 -4.93 -15.09 -14.75
CA ALA A 264 -5.93 -15.26 -13.69
C ALA A 264 -6.29 -16.74 -13.43
N ASP A 265 -6.21 -17.60 -14.44
CA ASP A 265 -6.48 -19.04 -14.37
C ASP A 265 -5.29 -19.89 -13.91
N SER A 266 -4.14 -19.29 -13.63
CA SER A 266 -2.97 -20.01 -13.10
C SER A 266 -3.32 -20.71 -11.79
N GLU A 267 -2.98 -22.00 -11.68
CA GLU A 267 -3.29 -22.84 -10.51
C GLU A 267 -2.23 -22.71 -9.40
N ASP A 268 -1.04 -22.20 -9.73
CA ASP A 268 0.08 -22.02 -8.81
C ASP A 268 0.55 -20.56 -8.83
N TRP A 269 0.61 -19.92 -7.66
CA TRP A 269 1.14 -18.57 -7.46
C TRP A 269 1.57 -18.39 -5.99
N ASN A 270 2.44 -17.42 -5.74
CA ASN A 270 3.06 -17.21 -4.42
C ASN A 270 2.75 -15.82 -3.83
N CYS A 271 2.39 -14.87 -4.70
CA CYS A 271 1.98 -13.54 -4.28
C CYS A 271 0.77 -13.06 -5.07
N VAL A 272 0.09 -12.05 -4.53
CA VAL A 272 -1.01 -11.35 -5.20
C VAL A 272 -0.68 -9.86 -5.22
N LEU A 273 -0.68 -9.28 -6.42
CA LEU A 273 -0.55 -7.85 -6.62
C LEU A 273 -1.94 -7.22 -6.68
N ASP A 274 -2.21 -6.28 -5.77
CA ASP A 274 -3.36 -5.40 -5.83
C ASP A 274 -3.08 -4.23 -6.79
N GLN A 275 -3.76 -4.26 -7.93
CA GLN A 275 -3.59 -3.28 -9.00
C GLN A 275 -4.23 -1.92 -8.68
N VAL A 276 -5.03 -1.83 -7.61
CA VAL A 276 -5.62 -0.56 -7.16
C VAL A 276 -4.68 0.13 -6.18
N THR A 277 -4.21 -0.62 -5.17
CA THR A 277 -3.43 -0.03 -4.07
C THR A 277 -1.93 -0.04 -4.31
N GLY A 278 -1.43 -0.89 -5.22
CA GLY A 278 0.00 -1.06 -5.44
C GLY A 278 0.70 -1.91 -4.40
N LEU A 279 -0.07 -2.63 -3.58
CA LEU A 279 0.44 -3.54 -2.58
C LEU A 279 0.57 -4.93 -3.17
N MET A 280 1.68 -5.59 -2.88
CA MET A 280 1.87 -7.01 -3.16
C MET A 280 1.79 -7.78 -1.85
N TRP A 281 0.98 -8.83 -1.86
CA TRP A 281 0.62 -9.63 -0.70
C TRP A 281 1.20 -11.02 -0.79
N GLU A 282 1.69 -11.51 0.34
CA GLU A 282 2.04 -12.91 0.52
C GLU A 282 0.79 -13.78 0.35
N VAL A 283 0.93 -14.88 -0.38
CA VAL A 283 -0.08 -15.95 -0.42
C VAL A 283 0.35 -17.08 0.49
N LYS A 284 -0.59 -17.55 1.30
CA LYS A 284 -0.38 -18.70 2.18
C LYS A 284 -0.68 -20.00 1.47
N SER A 285 0.12 -21.02 1.74
CA SER A 285 -0.23 -22.40 1.44
C SER A 285 -1.52 -22.76 2.18
N ALA A 286 -2.46 -23.36 1.47
CA ALA A 286 -3.74 -23.80 2.02
C ALA A 286 -3.54 -24.63 3.30
N GLY A 287 -4.27 -24.29 4.38
CA GLY A 287 -4.16 -25.01 5.64
C GLY A 287 -4.59 -26.48 5.53
N ASP A 288 -4.01 -27.33 6.37
CA ASP A 288 -4.21 -28.78 6.45
C ASP A 288 -4.56 -29.25 7.88
N SER A 289 -4.93 -28.32 8.75
CA SER A 289 -5.23 -28.51 10.18
C SER A 289 -4.01 -28.88 11.03
N ALA A 290 -2.79 -28.70 10.52
CA ALA A 290 -1.55 -28.91 11.26
C ALA A 290 -0.70 -27.64 11.26
N ARG A 291 -0.27 -27.20 12.44
CA ARG A 291 0.81 -26.20 12.55
C ARG A 291 2.16 -26.88 12.35
N GLY A 292 3.17 -26.15 11.89
CA GLY A 292 4.40 -26.74 11.35
C GLY A 292 5.28 -27.61 12.27
N ASN A 293 6.51 -27.87 11.77
CA ASN A 293 7.60 -28.73 12.27
C ASN A 293 7.36 -30.25 12.14
N ALA A 294 6.12 -30.74 12.23
CA ALA A 294 5.88 -32.18 12.24
C ALA A 294 5.06 -32.74 11.06
N LEU A 295 4.27 -31.94 10.32
CA LEU A 295 3.32 -32.45 9.31
C LEU A 295 3.14 -31.58 8.05
N SER A 296 3.24 -30.25 8.15
CA SER A 296 3.21 -29.28 7.04
C SER A 296 4.51 -28.48 7.03
N SER A 297 5.20 -28.41 5.89
CA SER A 297 6.67 -28.23 5.86
C SER A 297 7.18 -27.00 5.12
N ASP A 298 6.35 -26.00 4.83
CA ASP A 298 6.79 -24.81 4.13
C ASP A 298 6.66 -23.54 4.97
N LEU A 299 7.38 -22.50 4.56
CA LEU A 299 7.48 -21.23 5.28
C LEU A 299 6.17 -20.44 5.31
N HIS A 300 5.25 -20.71 4.39
CA HIS A 300 4.04 -19.95 4.11
C HIS A 300 2.77 -20.72 4.49
N ASP A 301 2.86 -21.70 5.38
CA ASP A 301 1.72 -22.45 5.91
C ASP A 301 0.67 -21.52 6.54
N ALA A 302 -0.59 -21.61 6.07
CA ALA A 302 -1.71 -20.86 6.63
C ALA A 302 -2.04 -21.24 8.08
N ASP A 303 -1.62 -22.41 8.55
CA ASP A 303 -1.88 -22.87 9.91
C ASP A 303 -0.90 -22.31 10.95
N ASP A 304 0.24 -21.81 10.49
CA ASP A 304 1.26 -21.22 11.35
C ASP A 304 0.75 -19.95 12.03
N ALA A 305 1.00 -19.87 13.33
CA ALA A 305 0.60 -18.75 14.17
C ALA A 305 1.82 -18.18 14.87
N PHE A 306 1.79 -16.88 15.15
CA PHE A 306 2.93 -16.12 15.64
C PHE A 306 2.52 -15.20 16.78
N THR A 307 3.38 -15.05 17.78
CA THR A 307 3.26 -13.94 18.74
C THR A 307 3.71 -12.63 18.11
N TRP A 308 3.20 -11.52 18.62
CA TRP A 308 3.55 -10.20 18.11
C TRP A 308 4.85 -9.70 18.76
N TYR A 309 5.86 -9.45 17.94
CA TYR A 309 7.15 -8.90 18.32
C TYR A 309 7.71 -7.96 17.24
N GLU A 310 8.03 -6.72 17.63
CA GLU A 310 8.66 -5.71 16.78
C GLU A 310 9.79 -5.00 17.56
N PRO A 311 11.04 -5.50 17.46
CA PRO A 311 12.18 -4.97 18.25
C PRO A 311 12.49 -3.51 17.92
N THR A 312 12.12 -3.01 16.75
CA THR A 312 12.37 -1.60 16.37
C THR A 312 11.57 -0.61 17.21
N LEU A 313 10.56 -1.06 17.97
CA LEU A 313 9.80 -0.24 18.90
C LEU A 313 10.47 -0.04 20.27
N SER A 314 11.65 -0.62 20.51
CA SER A 314 12.36 -0.44 21.78
C SER A 314 12.57 1.05 22.09
N GLY A 315 12.13 1.47 23.29
CA GLY A 315 12.21 2.88 23.70
C GLY A 315 11.16 3.82 23.10
N SER A 316 10.22 3.33 22.28
CA SER A 316 9.15 4.15 21.67
C SER A 316 8.02 4.55 22.63
N GLY A 317 8.00 4.01 23.85
CA GLY A 317 6.89 4.16 24.81
C GLY A 317 5.76 3.13 24.64
N VAL A 318 5.84 2.29 23.61
CA VAL A 318 5.05 1.05 23.48
C VAL A 318 5.97 -0.14 23.69
N THR A 319 5.50 -1.23 24.30
CA THR A 319 6.30 -2.46 24.37
C THR A 319 6.48 -3.04 22.96
N GLU A 320 7.68 -3.49 22.65
CA GLU A 320 8.02 -4.27 21.44
C GLU A 320 7.34 -5.65 21.38
N GLY A 321 6.65 -6.07 22.45
CA GLY A 321 6.21 -7.45 22.62
C GLY A 321 7.28 -8.26 23.34
N VAL A 322 7.25 -9.58 23.17
CA VAL A 322 8.29 -10.46 23.71
C VAL A 322 8.78 -11.40 22.61
N GLU A 323 10.09 -11.52 22.48
CA GLU A 323 10.77 -12.39 21.51
C GLU A 323 10.38 -13.87 21.71
N SER A 324 10.29 -14.29 22.97
CA SER A 324 9.83 -15.60 23.40
C SER A 324 8.84 -15.46 24.56
N HIS A 325 7.69 -16.11 24.45
CA HIS A 325 6.65 -16.16 25.48
C HIS A 325 6.40 -17.62 25.86
N THR A 326 6.00 -17.88 27.11
CA THR A 326 5.49 -19.20 27.52
C THR A 326 4.30 -19.71 26.70
N ASN A 327 3.63 -18.83 25.95
CA ASN A 327 2.47 -19.12 25.11
C ASN A 327 2.82 -18.98 23.63
N ALA A 328 4.09 -18.70 23.29
CA ALA A 328 4.53 -18.66 21.93
C ALA A 328 4.45 -20.09 21.36
N PRO A 329 3.92 -20.25 20.13
CA PRO A 329 3.96 -21.54 19.47
C PRO A 329 5.41 -21.96 19.23
N ASP A 330 5.65 -23.26 19.26
CA ASP A 330 6.96 -23.92 19.08
C ASP A 330 6.99 -24.76 17.79
N SER A 331 6.04 -24.51 16.88
CA SER A 331 5.76 -25.35 15.72
C SER A 331 6.00 -24.65 14.39
N CYS A 332 6.15 -23.33 14.30
CA CYS A 332 6.29 -22.68 12.99
C CYS A 332 7.57 -23.10 12.23
N PHE A 333 7.55 -22.94 10.91
CA PHE A 333 8.72 -23.21 10.07
C PHE A 333 9.98 -22.49 10.57
N GLY A 334 11.07 -23.24 10.74
CA GLY A 334 12.37 -22.72 11.15
C GLY A 334 12.53 -22.46 12.66
N TYR A 335 11.55 -22.79 13.50
CA TYR A 335 11.69 -22.71 14.96
C TYR A 335 12.80 -23.64 15.49
N ASN A 336 13.61 -23.15 16.43
CA ASN A 336 14.65 -23.96 17.09
C ASN A 336 14.73 -23.78 18.62
N GLY A 337 13.96 -22.84 19.19
CA GLY A 337 13.91 -22.59 20.63
C GLY A 337 15.15 -21.91 21.23
N SER A 338 16.16 -21.56 20.43
CA SER A 338 17.35 -20.81 20.87
C SER A 338 17.42 -19.42 20.24
N ASP A 339 17.41 -19.36 18.91
CA ASP A 339 17.73 -18.15 18.14
C ASP A 339 16.73 -17.91 16.98
N SER A 340 15.68 -18.73 16.89
CA SER A 340 14.60 -18.62 15.91
C SER A 340 13.30 -19.05 16.56
N PHE A 341 12.37 -18.10 16.68
CA PHE A 341 11.10 -18.27 17.36
C PHE A 341 9.91 -18.07 16.41
N CYS A 342 8.72 -18.40 16.91
CA CYS A 342 7.45 -18.16 16.23
C CYS A 342 6.85 -16.82 16.63
N ASN A 343 7.55 -15.76 16.26
CA ASN A 343 7.10 -14.39 16.41
C ASN A 343 7.11 -13.66 15.04
N THR A 344 6.44 -12.51 14.96
CA THR A 344 6.28 -11.73 13.73
C THR A 344 7.61 -11.24 13.14
N SER A 345 8.59 -10.91 13.98
CA SER A 345 9.89 -10.40 13.54
C SER A 345 10.72 -11.50 12.87
N ASP A 346 10.83 -12.67 13.50
CA ASP A 346 11.61 -13.79 12.98
C ASP A 346 10.95 -14.39 11.74
N PHE A 347 9.62 -14.45 11.71
CA PHE A 347 8.87 -14.89 10.53
C PHE A 347 9.15 -13.99 9.32
N ARG A 348 9.02 -12.67 9.48
CA ARG A 348 9.38 -11.69 8.46
C ARG A 348 10.83 -11.86 8.00
N ALA A 349 11.76 -12.04 8.94
CA ALA A 349 13.18 -12.23 8.63
C ALA A 349 13.42 -13.49 7.77
N ARG A 350 12.71 -14.60 8.05
CA ARG A 350 12.78 -15.82 7.24
C ARG A 350 12.23 -15.62 5.83
N VAL A 351 11.09 -14.95 5.68
CA VAL A 351 10.52 -14.64 4.35
C VAL A 351 11.44 -13.75 3.53
N ASN A 352 12.00 -12.71 4.14
CA ASN A 352 12.97 -11.83 3.49
C ASN A 352 14.31 -12.50 3.18
N ALA A 353 14.70 -13.54 3.92
CA ALA A 353 15.88 -14.34 3.58
C ALA A 353 15.61 -15.32 2.44
N ALA A 354 14.36 -15.77 2.29
CA ALA A 354 13.94 -16.69 1.23
C ALA A 354 13.74 -15.99 -0.12
N GLY A 355 13.41 -14.69 -0.12
CA GLY A 355 13.21 -13.94 -1.35
C GLY A 355 11.86 -14.21 -2.02
N LEU A 356 10.78 -14.25 -1.23
CA LEU A 356 9.42 -14.54 -1.72
C LEU A 356 9.07 -13.66 -2.93
N CYS A 357 8.69 -14.31 -4.04
CA CYS A 357 8.35 -13.67 -5.32
C CYS A 357 9.47 -12.79 -5.90
N GLY A 358 10.73 -13.10 -5.59
CA GLY A 358 11.91 -12.33 -5.99
C GLY A 358 12.27 -11.16 -5.09
N TYR A 359 11.55 -10.94 -3.97
CA TYR A 359 11.67 -9.75 -3.14
C TYR A 359 12.02 -10.04 -1.67
N ASN A 360 12.73 -9.10 -1.02
CA ASN A 360 13.33 -9.26 0.31
C ASN A 360 12.95 -8.12 1.30
N ASP A 361 11.96 -7.32 0.96
CA ASP A 361 11.50 -6.11 1.65
C ASP A 361 10.07 -6.27 2.23
N TRP A 362 9.66 -7.51 2.49
CA TRP A 362 8.38 -7.85 3.09
C TRP A 362 8.26 -7.33 4.51
N ARG A 363 7.06 -6.84 4.86
CA ARG A 363 6.71 -6.32 6.18
C ARG A 363 5.31 -6.76 6.59
N LEU A 364 4.99 -6.59 7.87
CA LEU A 364 3.60 -6.72 8.32
C LEU A 364 2.77 -5.55 7.75
N PRO A 365 1.50 -5.79 7.40
CA PRO A 365 0.60 -4.75 6.93
C PRO A 365 0.18 -3.83 8.07
N THR A 366 -0.04 -2.56 7.77
CA THR A 366 -0.79 -1.66 8.65
C THR A 366 -2.25 -2.09 8.72
N ALA A 367 -2.99 -1.58 9.72
CA ALA A 367 -4.42 -1.85 9.83
C ALA A 367 -5.20 -1.46 8.56
N ARG A 368 -4.83 -0.34 7.91
CA ARG A 368 -5.51 0.12 6.69
C ARG A 368 -5.22 -0.78 5.49
N GLU A 369 -3.97 -1.21 5.34
CA GLU A 369 -3.58 -2.12 4.26
C GLU A 369 -4.29 -3.45 4.42
N LEU A 370 -4.29 -4.05 5.63
CA LEU A 370 -4.95 -5.34 5.82
C LEU A 370 -6.48 -5.24 5.64
N MET A 371 -7.09 -4.12 6.00
CA MET A 371 -8.50 -3.86 5.71
C MET A 371 -8.79 -3.66 4.21
N SER A 372 -7.79 -3.25 3.42
CA SER A 372 -7.98 -2.95 1.99
C SER A 372 -8.19 -4.19 1.12
N ILE A 373 -7.95 -5.39 1.64
CA ILE A 373 -8.20 -6.67 0.93
C ILE A 373 -9.42 -7.41 1.49
N VAL A 374 -10.21 -6.75 2.34
CA VAL A 374 -11.38 -7.37 2.96
C VAL A 374 -12.58 -7.26 2.02
N TYR A 375 -13.15 -8.41 1.68
CA TYR A 375 -14.40 -8.48 0.92
C TYR A 375 -15.61 -8.30 1.85
N TYR A 376 -16.17 -7.09 1.92
CA TYR A 376 -17.33 -6.75 2.77
C TYR A 376 -18.69 -7.04 2.13
N GLY A 377 -18.73 -7.33 0.83
CA GLY A 377 -19.97 -7.59 0.11
C GLY A 377 -20.57 -8.96 0.29
N ASP A 378 -19.82 -9.92 0.84
CA ASP A 378 -20.40 -11.23 1.11
C ASP A 378 -21.44 -11.13 2.21
N SER A 379 -22.50 -11.93 2.10
CA SER A 379 -23.51 -12.03 3.14
C SER A 379 -22.93 -12.79 4.34
N PHE A 380 -22.22 -12.08 5.22
CA PHE A 380 -21.65 -12.62 6.47
C PHE A 380 -22.69 -13.35 7.33
N ALA A 381 -23.98 -13.02 7.16
CA ALA A 381 -25.08 -13.68 7.86
C ALA A 381 -25.34 -15.14 7.42
N ARG A 382 -24.69 -15.67 6.38
CA ARG A 382 -24.94 -17.05 5.88
C ARG A 382 -23.64 -17.78 5.50
N ARG A 383 -22.96 -18.32 6.52
CA ARG A 383 -21.94 -19.39 6.40
C ARG A 383 -20.65 -19.02 5.66
N THR A 384 -20.41 -17.74 5.39
CA THR A 384 -19.14 -17.32 4.81
C THR A 384 -18.12 -17.36 5.93
N THR A 385 -17.08 -18.17 5.71
CA THR A 385 -16.04 -18.43 6.71
C THR A 385 -14.80 -17.60 6.44
N TYR A 386 -14.76 -16.84 5.34
CA TYR A 386 -13.62 -16.03 4.91
C TYR A 386 -14.08 -14.64 4.47
N ALA A 387 -13.25 -13.62 4.69
CA ALA A 387 -13.52 -12.22 4.33
C ALA A 387 -12.54 -11.69 3.29
N ILE A 388 -12.14 -12.54 2.36
CA ILE A 388 -11.12 -12.25 1.34
C ILE A 388 -11.44 -13.08 0.10
N ASP A 389 -11.02 -12.63 -1.08
CA ASP A 389 -11.23 -13.36 -2.33
C ASP A 389 -10.39 -14.65 -2.34
N THR A 390 -11.05 -15.79 -2.16
CA THR A 390 -10.38 -17.09 -2.05
C THR A 390 -9.81 -17.62 -3.37
N ASN A 391 -10.14 -17.01 -4.51
CA ASN A 391 -9.53 -17.35 -5.79
C ASN A 391 -8.09 -16.83 -5.90
N PHE A 392 -7.76 -15.79 -5.13
CA PHE A 392 -6.44 -15.17 -5.06
C PHE A 392 -5.72 -15.47 -3.73
N PHE A 393 -6.47 -15.62 -2.65
CA PHE A 393 -5.95 -15.94 -1.32
C PHE A 393 -6.52 -17.28 -0.83
N PRO A 394 -5.82 -18.41 -1.05
CA PRO A 394 -6.34 -19.72 -0.69
C PRO A 394 -6.57 -19.84 0.81
N PHE A 395 -7.84 -19.95 1.20
CA PHE A 395 -8.26 -20.31 2.55
C PHE A 395 -9.09 -21.58 2.48
N THR A 396 -8.75 -22.55 3.34
CA THR A 396 -9.46 -23.83 3.42
C THR A 396 -10.19 -23.96 4.75
N ALA A 397 -11.16 -24.88 4.79
CA ALA A 397 -11.86 -25.18 6.04
C ALA A 397 -10.89 -25.68 7.12
N ASP A 398 -9.77 -26.25 6.69
CA ASP A 398 -8.72 -26.84 7.51
C ASP A 398 -7.73 -25.79 8.06
N THR A 399 -7.76 -24.54 7.57
CA THR A 399 -6.96 -23.44 8.13
C THR A 399 -7.37 -23.19 9.60
N VAL A 400 -6.43 -23.21 10.55
CA VAL A 400 -6.72 -23.12 11.99
C VAL A 400 -6.72 -21.69 12.53
N VAL A 401 -5.99 -20.78 11.88
CA VAL A 401 -5.96 -19.36 12.28
C VAL A 401 -7.20 -18.63 11.76
N ASP A 402 -7.74 -17.72 12.57
CA ASP A 402 -8.95 -16.95 12.27
C ASP A 402 -8.66 -15.46 12.02
N SER A 403 -7.53 -14.99 12.51
CA SER A 403 -7.19 -13.58 12.59
C SER A 403 -5.71 -13.34 12.38
N TYR A 404 -5.40 -12.17 11.86
CA TYR A 404 -4.11 -11.83 11.30
C TYR A 404 -3.57 -10.55 11.91
N TRP A 405 -2.31 -10.59 12.36
CA TRP A 405 -1.65 -9.45 12.95
C TRP A 405 -1.41 -8.32 11.95
N THR A 406 -1.46 -7.10 12.45
CA THR A 406 -0.97 -5.89 11.75
C THR A 406 0.32 -5.41 12.41
N THR A 407 1.08 -4.55 11.73
CA THR A 407 2.22 -3.84 12.34
C THR A 407 1.78 -2.78 13.36
N SER A 408 0.48 -2.46 13.45
CA SER A 408 -0.01 -1.36 14.28
C SER A 408 -0.06 -1.75 15.76
N PRO A 409 0.77 -1.15 16.64
CA PRO A 409 0.64 -1.36 18.07
C PRO A 409 -0.68 -0.76 18.59
N TYR A 410 -1.22 -1.34 19.67
CA TYR A 410 -2.33 -0.73 20.39
C TYR A 410 -1.75 0.27 21.40
N TYR A 411 -2.07 1.55 21.22
CA TYR A 411 -1.65 2.61 22.13
C TYR A 411 -2.79 3.00 23.06
N ASP A 412 -2.83 2.36 24.23
CA ASP A 412 -3.53 2.86 25.41
C ASP A 412 -2.49 2.96 26.53
N VAL A 413 -2.43 4.11 27.20
CA VAL A 413 -1.51 4.39 28.32
C VAL A 413 -1.63 3.38 29.46
N SER A 414 -2.74 2.63 29.52
CA SER A 414 -2.99 1.59 30.51
C SER A 414 -2.76 0.15 30.01
N ASP A 415 -2.60 -0.08 28.70
CA ASP A 415 -2.40 -1.42 28.13
C ASP A 415 -1.58 -1.40 26.82
N ALA A 416 -0.28 -1.07 26.94
CA ALA A 416 0.67 -1.13 25.82
C ALA A 416 0.96 -2.56 25.33
N SER A 417 0.50 -3.58 26.05
CA SER A 417 0.81 -5.01 25.82
C SER A 417 0.03 -5.63 24.65
N ARG A 418 -0.73 -4.83 23.91
CA ARG A 418 -1.61 -5.29 22.83
C ARG A 418 -1.19 -4.78 21.46
N ALA A 419 -1.63 -5.48 20.43
CA ALA A 419 -1.50 -5.08 19.03
C ALA A 419 -2.84 -5.27 18.31
N TRP A 420 -2.98 -4.61 17.16
CA TRP A 420 -4.17 -4.72 16.32
C TRP A 420 -4.08 -5.94 15.39
N ARG A 421 -5.21 -6.62 15.24
CA ARG A 421 -5.42 -7.73 14.31
C ARG A 421 -6.77 -7.60 13.62
N LEU A 422 -6.95 -8.33 12.52
CA LEU A 422 -8.19 -8.41 11.75
C LEU A 422 -8.62 -9.87 11.65
N TYR A 423 -9.92 -10.17 11.74
CA TYR A 423 -10.44 -11.48 11.36
C TYR A 423 -10.64 -11.59 9.84
N LEU A 424 -9.88 -12.47 9.21
CA LEU A 424 -10.11 -12.89 7.83
C LEU A 424 -10.93 -14.19 7.77
N ARG A 425 -11.08 -14.90 8.90
CA ARG A 425 -11.90 -16.10 9.03
C ARG A 425 -12.73 -16.10 10.31
N ASP A 426 -13.92 -16.71 10.25
CA ASP A 426 -14.80 -16.87 11.41
C ASP A 426 -15.60 -18.18 11.34
N THR A 427 -15.36 -19.05 12.31
CA THR A 427 -16.09 -20.32 12.47
C THR A 427 -17.00 -20.33 13.71
N VAL A 428 -17.00 -19.26 14.50
CA VAL A 428 -17.62 -19.25 15.84
C VAL A 428 -18.78 -18.27 15.95
N SER A 429 -18.77 -17.16 15.21
CA SER A 429 -19.79 -16.10 15.32
C SER A 429 -20.69 -15.95 14.11
N SER A 430 -20.71 -16.94 13.21
CA SER A 430 -21.50 -16.90 11.98
C SER A 430 -21.26 -15.60 11.19
N GLY A 431 -19.98 -15.26 10.97
CA GLY A 431 -19.54 -14.13 10.17
C GLY A 431 -19.50 -12.78 10.91
N GLN A 432 -19.99 -12.67 12.14
CA GLN A 432 -20.07 -11.38 12.85
C GLN A 432 -18.71 -10.75 13.20
N ASN A 433 -17.64 -11.55 13.21
CA ASN A 433 -16.29 -11.06 13.45
C ASN A 433 -15.53 -10.74 12.15
N LEU A 434 -15.99 -11.18 10.99
CA LEU A 434 -15.29 -11.01 9.72
C LEU A 434 -15.08 -9.53 9.38
N GLY A 435 -13.89 -9.20 8.88
CA GLY A 435 -13.52 -7.82 8.51
C GLY A 435 -13.43 -6.85 9.70
N LYS A 436 -13.51 -7.34 10.94
CA LYS A 436 -13.48 -6.52 12.15
C LYS A 436 -12.07 -6.42 12.72
N MET A 437 -11.60 -5.18 12.87
CA MET A 437 -10.40 -4.88 13.62
C MET A 437 -10.65 -5.05 15.12
N ASN A 438 -9.76 -5.75 15.81
CA ASN A 438 -9.72 -5.78 17.27
C ASN A 438 -8.29 -5.83 17.79
N ASN A 439 -8.13 -5.59 19.08
CA ASN A 439 -6.84 -5.68 19.74
C ASN A 439 -6.73 -6.96 20.57
N MET A 440 -5.53 -7.50 20.66
CA MET A 440 -5.22 -8.70 21.43
C MET A 440 -3.84 -8.56 22.08
N SER A 441 -3.62 -9.26 23.19
CA SER A 441 -2.30 -9.29 23.85
C SER A 441 -1.23 -9.83 22.89
N LYS A 442 -0.09 -9.15 22.84
CA LYS A 442 1.07 -9.47 21.99
C LYS A 442 1.62 -10.88 22.24
N GLY A 443 1.41 -11.42 23.44
CA GLY A 443 1.80 -12.80 23.82
C GLY A 443 0.85 -13.89 23.34
N THR A 444 -0.23 -13.56 22.63
CA THR A 444 -1.16 -14.53 22.02
C THR A 444 -0.72 -14.80 20.58
N SER A 445 -1.04 -15.99 20.06
CA SER A 445 -0.73 -16.35 18.67
C SER A 445 -1.87 -15.97 17.72
N ALA A 446 -1.55 -15.36 16.59
CA ALA A 446 -2.46 -15.15 15.46
C ALA A 446 -1.71 -15.41 14.14
N GLY A 447 -2.42 -15.52 13.03
CA GLY A 447 -1.80 -15.62 11.70
C GLY A 447 -1.04 -14.34 11.34
N VAL A 448 -0.19 -14.43 10.33
CA VAL A 448 0.52 -13.29 9.75
C VAL A 448 0.45 -13.42 8.24
N MET A 449 0.09 -12.36 7.54
CA MET A 449 0.22 -12.24 6.10
C MET A 449 1.12 -11.02 5.86
N LEU A 450 2.18 -11.18 5.10
CA LEU A 450 3.09 -10.08 4.78
C LEU A 450 2.63 -9.31 3.56
N VAL A 451 3.06 -8.06 3.50
CA VAL A 451 2.82 -7.14 2.39
C VAL A 451 4.11 -6.41 2.07
N ARG A 452 4.25 -5.99 0.83
CA ARG A 452 5.24 -5.02 0.37
C ARG A 452 4.57 -4.01 -0.54
N THR A 453 5.19 -2.85 -0.70
CA THR A 453 4.87 -2.00 -1.85
C THR A 453 5.44 -2.72 -3.06
N ALA A 454 4.65 -2.89 -4.13
CA ALA A 454 5.14 -3.62 -5.30
C ALA A 454 6.45 -3.02 -5.82
N HIS A 455 6.58 -1.69 -5.75
CA HIS A 455 7.80 -0.97 -6.09
C HIS A 455 7.93 0.32 -5.26
N GLU A 456 8.78 0.27 -4.23
CA GLU A 456 9.45 1.41 -3.59
C GLU A 456 10.97 1.16 -3.58
#